data_AF-A0A645FWL5-F1
#
_entry.id   AF-A0A645FWL5-F1
#
_cell.length_a   1.000
_cell.length_b   1.000
_cell.length_c   1.000
_cell.angle_alpha   90.00
_cell.angle_beta   90.00
_cell.angle_gamma   90.00
#
_symmetry.space_group_name_H-M   'P 1'
#
loop_
_entity.id
_entity.type
_entity.pdbx_description
1 polymer ?
#
loop_
_entity_poly.entity_id
_entity_poly.type
_entity_poly.pdbx_seq_one_letter_code
_entity_poly.pdbx_strand_id
1 'polypeptide(L)'
;MTERGVGAIGHETADTDPGFVTTREGAYPYPGEQYILMQDRIQIELMANLSEVPPTGAIIVCAFPKLKGGTGFSARCFAVCPLD
;
A
#
# COMPACT_ATOMS: atom_id res chain seq x y z
N MET A 1 10.95 5.48 3.34
CA MET A 1 9.69 6.06 3.88
C MET A 1 9.91 6.89 5.14
N THR A 2 10.73 6.40 6.07
CA THR A 2 10.98 7.00 7.38
C THR A 2 11.45 8.46 7.32
N GLU A 3 12.45 8.78 6.49
CA GLU A 3 12.99 10.15 6.35
C GLU A 3 11.97 11.20 5.92
N ARG A 4 10.93 10.77 5.20
CA ARG A 4 9.86 11.64 4.68
C ARG A 4 8.57 11.55 5.49
N GLY A 5 8.53 10.73 6.54
CA GLY A 5 7.33 10.55 7.36
C GLY A 5 6.13 9.96 6.61
N VAL A 6 6.36 9.13 5.58
CA VAL A 6 5.27 8.52 4.79
C VAL A 6 4.44 7.57 5.66
N GLY A 7 3.11 7.70 5.61
CA GLY A 7 2.19 6.93 6.44
C GLY A 7 1.83 5.53 5.90
N ALA A 8 1.86 5.35 4.57
CA ALA A 8 1.47 4.11 3.90
C ALA A 8 2.09 4.02 2.50
N ILE A 9 2.15 2.80 1.94
CA ILE A 9 2.39 2.55 0.51
C ILE A 9 1.14 1.97 -0.15
N GLY A 10 0.88 2.30 -1.40
CA GLY A 10 -0.18 1.69 -2.20
C GLY A 10 0.28 1.46 -3.63
N HIS A 11 -0.14 0.35 -4.23
CA HIS A 11 0.25 -0.05 -5.58
C HIS A 11 -0.82 -0.91 -6.24
N GLU A 12 -0.76 -1.02 -7.58
CA GLU A 12 -1.73 -1.78 -8.38
C GLU A 12 -1.43 -3.28 -8.40
N THR A 13 -0.22 -3.68 -8.00
CA THR A 13 0.24 -5.07 -8.01
C THR A 13 -0.25 -5.85 -6.79
N ALA A 14 -0.09 -7.18 -6.84
CA ALA A 14 -0.53 -8.08 -5.77
C ALA A 14 0.45 -8.16 -4.57
N ASP A 15 1.59 -7.47 -4.65
CA ASP A 15 2.62 -7.46 -3.61
C ASP A 15 3.39 -6.15 -3.70
N THR A 16 3.91 -5.66 -2.57
CA THR A 16 4.77 -4.48 -2.50
C THR A 16 6.11 -4.71 -3.17
N ASP A 17 6.58 -5.96 -3.16
CA ASP A 17 7.77 -6.37 -3.88
C ASP A 17 7.46 -6.72 -5.35
N PRO A 18 8.33 -6.34 -6.30
CA PRO A 18 8.17 -6.73 -7.70
C PRO A 18 8.11 -8.25 -7.88
N GLY A 19 7.33 -8.73 -8.86
CA GLY A 19 7.15 -10.16 -9.09
C GLY A 19 8.44 -10.97 -9.34
N PHE A 20 9.49 -10.35 -9.89
CA PHE A 20 10.78 -11.01 -10.06
C PHE A 20 11.54 -11.20 -8.74
N VAL A 21 11.21 -10.42 -7.71
CA VAL A 21 11.71 -10.58 -6.34
C VAL A 21 10.93 -11.68 -5.63
N THR A 22 9.60 -11.64 -5.69
CA THR A 22 8.74 -12.58 -4.96
C THR A 22 8.84 -14.02 -5.46
N THR A 23 9.27 -14.22 -6.72
CA THR A 23 9.53 -15.52 -7.34
C THR A 23 10.94 -16.07 -7.13
N ARG A 24 11.86 -15.29 -6.53
CA ARG A 24 13.24 -15.74 -6.27
C ARG A 24 13.30 -16.62 -5.02
N GLU A 25 14.04 -17.73 -5.11
CA GLU A 25 14.30 -18.60 -3.97
C GLU A 25 14.96 -17.83 -2.82
N GLY A 26 14.48 -18.04 -1.59
CA GLY A 26 15.00 -17.37 -0.39
C GLY A 26 14.65 -15.88 -0.27
N ALA A 27 13.81 -15.32 -1.16
CA ALA A 27 13.37 -13.94 -1.05
C ALA A 27 12.32 -13.71 0.05
N TYR A 28 11.65 -14.76 0.53
CA TYR A 28 10.72 -14.66 1.64
C TYR A 28 11.48 -14.64 2.98
N PRO A 29 11.09 -13.79 3.94
CA PRO A 29 10.05 -12.75 3.84
C PRO A 29 10.45 -11.57 2.93
N TYR A 30 9.51 -11.08 2.11
CA TYR A 30 9.80 -10.17 1.00
C TYR A 30 10.33 -8.81 1.49
N PRO A 31 11.45 -8.30 0.92
CA PRO A 31 12.21 -7.22 1.54
C PRO A 31 11.48 -5.88 1.59
N GLY A 32 10.67 -5.55 0.57
CA GLY A 32 9.85 -4.36 0.51
C GLY A 32 8.71 -4.40 1.51
N GLU A 33 7.91 -5.47 1.52
CA GLU A 33 6.85 -5.71 2.52
C GLU A 33 7.43 -5.62 3.94
N GLN A 34 8.50 -6.37 4.21
CA GLN A 34 9.14 -6.36 5.52
C GLN A 34 9.57 -4.97 5.95
N TYR A 35 10.24 -4.24 5.06
CA TYR A 35 10.68 -2.89 5.35
C TYR A 35 9.50 -2.00 5.75
N ILE A 36 8.39 -2.02 5.01
CA ILE A 36 7.22 -1.18 5.28
C ILE A 36 6.56 -1.57 6.63
N LEU A 37 6.27 -2.86 6.83
CA LEU A 37 5.55 -3.33 8.01
C LEU A 37 6.37 -3.15 9.31
N MET A 38 7.70 -3.30 9.23
CA MET A 38 8.59 -3.05 10.38
C MET A 38 8.62 -1.59 10.84
N GLN A 39 8.15 -0.64 10.02
CA GLN A 39 8.04 0.77 10.39
C GLN A 39 6.68 1.14 10.99
N ASP A 40 5.84 0.16 11.34
CA ASP A 40 4.46 0.37 11.81
C ASP A 40 3.63 1.18 10.80
N ARG A 41 3.73 0.79 9.52
CA ARG A 41 3.02 1.39 8.38
C ARG A 41 2.19 0.32 7.68
N ILE A 42 1.18 0.77 6.94
CA ILE A 42 0.32 -0.11 6.15
C ILE A 42 0.72 -0.12 4.68
N GLN A 43 0.41 -1.23 4.00
CA GLN A 43 0.42 -1.36 2.56
C GLN A 43 -1.01 -1.58 2.03
N ILE A 44 -1.30 -1.08 0.83
CA ILE A 44 -2.56 -1.31 0.11
C ILE A 44 -2.20 -1.92 -1.25
N GLU A 45 -2.63 -3.14 -1.48
CA GLU A 45 -2.38 -3.90 -2.70
C GLU A 45 -3.59 -3.84 -3.62
N LEU A 46 -3.39 -4.16 -4.90
CA LEU A 46 -4.45 -4.26 -5.90
C LEU A 46 -5.29 -2.98 -6.02
N MET A 47 -4.66 -1.81 -5.89
CA MET A 47 -5.31 -0.54 -6.18
C MET A 47 -5.72 -0.46 -7.65
N ALA A 48 -6.73 0.35 -7.94
CA ALA A 48 -7.20 0.60 -9.29
C ALA A 48 -7.32 2.11 -9.53
N ASN A 49 -7.33 2.50 -10.80
CA ASN A 49 -7.60 3.88 -11.25
C ASN A 49 -6.59 4.92 -10.73
N LEU A 50 -5.35 4.53 -10.43
CA LEU A 50 -4.32 5.50 -10.01
C LEU A 50 -4.02 6.53 -11.10
N SER A 51 -4.25 6.19 -12.37
CA SER A 51 -4.18 7.11 -13.51
C SER A 51 -5.21 8.24 -13.48
N GLU A 52 -6.29 8.09 -12.69
CA GLU A 52 -7.33 9.13 -12.50
C GLU A 52 -7.02 10.06 -11.31
N VAL A 53 -5.89 9.86 -10.62
CA VAL A 53 -5.50 10.63 -9.44
C VAL A 53 -4.34 11.58 -9.80
N PRO A 54 -4.41 12.88 -9.47
CA PRO A 54 -3.29 13.79 -9.70
C PRO A 54 -2.07 13.40 -8.85
N PRO A 55 -0.83 13.67 -9.30
CA PRO A 55 0.38 13.32 -8.55
C PRO A 55 0.45 13.91 -7.14
N THR A 56 -0.20 15.05 -6.90
CA THR A 56 -0.30 15.73 -5.60
C THR A 56 -1.68 16.37 -5.43
N GLY A 57 -2.05 16.71 -4.20
CA GLY A 57 -3.28 17.46 -3.89
C GLY A 57 -4.53 16.61 -3.64
N ALA A 58 -4.53 15.32 -4.02
CA ALA A 58 -5.60 14.40 -3.67
C ALA A 58 -5.47 13.88 -2.23
N ILE A 59 -6.61 13.48 -1.65
CA ILE A 59 -6.68 12.76 -0.36
C ILE A 59 -7.17 11.35 -0.64
N ILE A 60 -6.47 10.33 -0.14
CA ILE A 60 -6.92 8.95 -0.19
C ILE A 60 -7.54 8.53 1.15
N VAL A 61 -8.67 7.83 1.07
CA VAL A 61 -9.32 7.17 2.21
C VAL A 61 -9.23 5.66 2.00
N CYS A 62 -8.60 4.95 2.93
CA CYS A 62 -8.48 3.50 2.94
C CYS A 62 -9.29 2.92 4.10
N ALA A 63 -10.52 2.49 3.86
CA ALA A 63 -11.42 2.00 4.90
C ALA A 63 -11.44 0.46 4.96
N PHE A 64 -11.19 -0.10 6.14
CA PHE A 64 -11.21 -1.55 6.42
C PHE A 64 -11.84 -1.84 7.79
N PRO A 65 -12.41 -3.03 8.02
CA PRO A 65 -13.05 -3.36 9.29
C PRO A 65 -12.02 -3.51 10.42
N LYS A 66 -12.47 -3.25 11.65
CA LYS A 66 -11.67 -3.44 12.88
C LYS A 66 -11.63 -4.91 13.28
N LEU A 67 -10.85 -5.71 12.56
CA LEU A 67 -10.73 -7.15 12.80
C LEU A 67 -9.93 -7.44 14.07
N LYS A 68 -10.48 -8.24 14.99
CA LYS A 68 -9.79 -8.65 16.23
C LYS A 68 -8.63 -9.58 15.88
N GLY A 69 -7.39 -9.13 16.13
CA GLY A 69 -6.18 -9.91 15.84
C GLY A 69 -5.85 -10.05 14.35
N GLY A 70 -6.47 -9.25 13.48
CA GLY A 70 -6.19 -9.27 12.05
C GLY A 70 -4.87 -8.60 11.70
N THR A 71 -4.11 -9.20 10.78
CA THR A 71 -2.89 -8.63 10.19
C THR A 71 -3.16 -7.84 8.92
N GLY A 72 -4.34 -8.04 8.31
CA GLY A 72 -4.81 -7.34 7.12
C GLY A 72 -6.26 -7.72 6.81
N PHE A 73 -6.92 -6.95 5.94
CA PHE A 73 -8.26 -7.25 5.42
C PHE A 73 -8.49 -6.50 4.11
N SER A 74 -9.52 -6.87 3.34
CA SER A 74 -9.91 -6.09 2.17
C SER A 74 -10.30 -4.65 2.58
N ALA A 75 -9.81 -3.69 1.81
CA ALA A 75 -10.10 -2.28 2.03
C ALA A 75 -10.95 -1.72 0.89
N ARG A 76 -11.87 -0.82 1.23
CA ARG A 76 -12.45 0.09 0.25
C ARG A 76 -11.60 1.35 0.21
N CYS A 77 -10.87 1.52 -0.88
CA CYS A 77 -10.07 2.71 -1.13
C CYS A 77 -10.80 3.63 -2.10
N PHE A 78 -10.78 4.93 -1.83
CA PHE A 78 -11.24 5.95 -2.77
C PHE A 78 -10.45 7.25 -2.57
N ALA A 79 -10.24 7.98 -3.67
CA ALA A 79 -9.57 9.26 -3.65
C ALA A 79 -10.60 10.39 -3.76
N VAL A 80 -10.36 11.48 -3.03
CA VAL A 80 -11.02 12.76 -3.20
C VAL A 80 -10.00 13.66 -3.90
N CYS A 81 -10.24 13.91 -5.18
CA CYS A 81 -9.38 14.75 -6.01
C CYS A 81 -9.85 16.22 -5.92
N PRO A 82 -8.92 17.19 -5.98
CA PRO A 82 -9.30 18.59 -6.16
C PRO A 82 -10.07 18.77 -7.46
N LEU A 83 -10.97 19.76 -7.48
CA LEU A 83 -11.51 20.27 -8.73
C LEU A 83 -10.39 21.05 -9.41
N ASP A 84 -10.19 20.79 -10.71
CA ASP A 84 -9.27 21.58 -11.54
C ASP A 84 -9.61 23.09 -11.51
#